data_AF-A0A520D852-F1
#
_entry.id   AF-A0A520D852-F1
#
_cell.length_a   1.000
_cell.length_b   1.000
_cell.length_c   1.000
_cell.angle_alpha   90.00
_cell.angle_beta   90.00
_cell.angle_gamma   90.00
#
_symmetry.space_group_name_H-M   'P 1'
#
loop_
_entity.id
_entity.type
_entity.pdbx_description
1 polymer ?
#
loop_
_entity_poly.entity_id
_entity_poly.type
_entity_poly.pdbx_seq_one_letter_code
_entity_poly.pdbx_strand_id
1 'polypeptide(L)'
;MFARTSDPIVAVATAPGRGAVGIVRVSGPDLAPLIEALCARQLKPREATYLPFRDAAGAPIDHGLAIHFPAPHSFTGEDVLELQAHGGPVVLQLLVARCLEAADEIAGTGAAPRLRGLRVA
;
A
#
# COMPACT_ATOMS: atom_id res chain seq x y z
N MET A 1 11.17 18.78 -10.29
CA MET A 1 11.86 17.49 -10.08
C MET A 1 11.23 16.52 -11.06
N PHE A 2 11.93 16.12 -12.12
CA PHE A 2 11.37 15.19 -13.12
C PHE A 2 11.13 13.84 -12.43
N ALA A 3 9.92 13.28 -12.55
CA ALA A 3 9.58 11.97 -12.01
C ALA A 3 10.54 10.94 -12.59
N ARG A 4 11.25 10.19 -11.73
CA ARG A 4 12.04 9.07 -12.21
C ARG A 4 11.05 7.98 -12.61
N THR A 5 11.28 7.36 -13.75
CA THR A 5 10.41 6.32 -14.33
C THR A 5 10.28 5.06 -13.43
N SER A 6 10.99 5.00 -12.30
CA SER A 6 11.05 3.87 -11.37
C SER A 6 10.65 4.24 -9.93
N ASP A 7 10.16 5.46 -9.68
CA ASP A 7 9.71 5.82 -8.33
C ASP A 7 8.41 5.06 -8.01
N PRO A 8 8.31 4.43 -6.83
CA PRO A 8 7.11 3.69 -6.45
C PRO A 8 5.90 4.64 -6.39
N ILE A 9 4.74 4.12 -6.78
CA ILE A 9 3.50 4.89 -6.85
C ILE A 9 2.39 4.26 -6.01
N VAL A 10 1.51 5.10 -5.44
CA VAL A 10 0.26 4.70 -4.78
C VAL A 10 -0.92 5.45 -5.38
N ALA A 11 -2.05 4.75 -5.58
CA ALA A 11 -3.28 5.39 -6.04
C ALA A 11 -4.53 4.59 -5.64
N VAL A 12 -5.67 5.26 -5.63
CA VAL A 12 -6.97 4.57 -5.67
C VAL A 12 -7.14 3.97 -7.07
N ALA A 13 -7.24 2.65 -7.14
CA ALA A 13 -7.29 1.88 -8.39
C ALA A 13 -8.72 1.58 -8.87
N THR A 14 -9.74 1.95 -8.09
CA THR A 14 -11.16 1.85 -8.46
C THR A 14 -11.71 3.19 -8.96
N ALA A 15 -12.82 3.14 -9.71
CA ALA A 15 -13.51 4.34 -10.17
C ALA A 15 -13.88 5.29 -9.00
N PRO A 16 -13.86 6.62 -9.20
CA PRO A 16 -14.21 7.57 -8.16
C PRO A 16 -15.69 7.45 -7.77
N GLY A 17 -15.99 7.66 -6.49
CA GLY A 17 -17.35 7.61 -5.95
C GLY A 17 -17.48 6.63 -4.79
N ARG A 18 -18.72 6.37 -4.38
CA ARG A 18 -19.04 5.38 -3.36
C ARG A 18 -19.24 4.01 -4.01
N GLY A 19 -18.57 3.00 -3.50
CA GLY A 19 -18.75 1.60 -3.87
C GLY A 19 -18.78 0.69 -2.64
N ALA A 20 -19.16 -0.57 -2.83
CA ALA A 20 -19.05 -1.57 -1.76
C ALA A 20 -17.58 -1.80 -1.38
N VAL A 21 -16.71 -1.90 -2.39
CA VAL A 21 -15.26 -2.10 -2.24
C VAL A 21 -14.51 -1.03 -3.03
N GLY A 22 -13.42 -0.54 -2.47
CA GLY A 22 -12.43 0.28 -3.15
C GLY A 22 -11.03 -0.31 -2.97
N ILE A 23 -10.15 -0.08 -3.94
CA ILE A 23 -8.80 -0.65 -3.95
C ILE A 23 -7.80 0.50 -3.91
N VAL A 24 -6.88 0.49 -2.94
CA VAL A 24 -5.65 1.28 -2.98
C VAL A 24 -4.53 0.37 -3.44
N ARG A 25 -3.83 0.75 -4.50
CA ARG A 25 -2.73 -0.02 -5.08
C ARG A 25 -1.42 0.71 -4.91
N VAL A 26 -0.39 -0.01 -4.48
CA VAL A 26 1.01 0.42 -4.50
C VAL A 26 1.75 -0.41 -5.55
N SER A 27 2.55 0.22 -6.41
CA SER A 27 3.45 -0.44 -7.37
C SER A 27 4.86 0.10 -7.20
N GLY A 28 5.86 -0.77 -7.22
CA GLY A 28 7.26 -0.38 -7.23
C GLY A 28 8.19 -1.52 -6.83
N PRO A 29 9.50 -1.25 -6.68
CA PRO A 29 10.46 -2.25 -6.25
C PRO A 29 10.37 -2.52 -4.74
N ASP A 30 10.60 -3.77 -4.34
CA ASP A 30 10.80 -4.21 -2.95
C ASP A 30 9.74 -3.70 -1.97
N LEU A 31 8.48 -4.13 -2.17
CA LEU A 31 7.37 -3.72 -1.31
C LEU A 31 7.34 -4.44 0.05
N ALA A 32 8.22 -5.41 0.31
CA ALA A 32 8.20 -6.22 1.52
C ALA A 32 8.26 -5.41 2.83
N PRO A 33 9.09 -4.34 2.97
CA PRO A 33 9.10 -3.50 4.17
C PRO A 33 7.80 -2.71 4.36
N LEU A 34 7.21 -2.21 3.27
CA LEU A 34 5.94 -1.51 3.31
C LEU A 34 4.79 -2.46 3.69
N ILE A 35 4.79 -3.67 3.14
CA ILE A 35 3.83 -4.73 3.47
C ILE A 35 3.88 -5.06 4.95
N GLU A 36 5.08 -5.25 5.51
CA GLU A 36 5.24 -5.52 6.95
C GLU A 36 4.63 -4.40 7.80
N ALA A 37 4.86 -3.14 7.42
CA ALA A 37 4.37 -1.99 8.17
C ALA A 37 2.85 -1.83 8.13
N LEU A 38 2.23 -2.10 6.99
CA LEU A 38 0.79 -1.92 6.78
C LEU A 38 -0.02 -3.13 7.24
N CYS A 39 0.55 -4.33 7.14
CA CYS A 39 -0.15 -5.60 7.40
C CYS A 39 0.30 -6.27 8.71
N ALA A 40 1.34 -5.76 9.37
CA ALA A 40 2.00 -6.37 10.54
C ALA A 40 2.50 -7.81 10.32
N ARG A 41 2.71 -8.18 9.04
CA ARG A 41 3.24 -9.47 8.60
C ARG A 41 3.59 -9.42 7.11
N GLN A 42 4.42 -10.37 6.69
CA GLN A 42 4.55 -10.72 5.28
C GLN A 42 3.28 -11.42 4.77
N LEU A 43 2.94 -11.14 3.51
CA LEU A 43 1.81 -11.73 2.81
C LEU A 43 2.28 -12.87 1.91
N LYS A 44 1.49 -13.95 1.86
CA LYS A 44 1.74 -15.00 0.87
C LYS A 44 1.38 -14.47 -0.52
N PRO A 45 2.26 -14.61 -1.53
CA PRO A 45 2.00 -14.13 -2.87
C PRO A 45 0.66 -14.64 -3.42
N ARG A 46 -0.15 -13.71 -3.97
CA ARG A 46 -1.43 -13.99 -4.64
C ARG A 46 -2.49 -14.63 -3.75
N GLU A 47 -2.37 -14.49 -2.43
CA GLU A 47 -3.41 -14.91 -1.49
C GLU A 47 -4.03 -13.71 -0.79
N ALA A 48 -5.37 -13.72 -0.73
CA ALA A 48 -6.12 -12.72 0.01
C ALA A 48 -5.98 -12.95 1.51
N THR A 49 -5.42 -11.96 2.20
CA THR A 49 -5.26 -11.97 3.65
C THR A 49 -6.18 -10.94 4.28
N TYR A 50 -7.14 -11.39 5.08
CA TYR A 50 -8.03 -10.51 5.83
C TYR A 50 -7.35 -9.99 7.10
N LEU A 51 -7.29 -8.66 7.27
CA LEU A 51 -6.65 -8.00 8.41
C LEU A 51 -7.16 -6.56 8.61
N PRO A 52 -6.98 -5.98 9.81
CA PRO A 52 -7.24 -4.56 10.03
C PRO A 52 -6.13 -3.70 9.41
N PHE A 53 -6.50 -2.71 8.61
CA PHE A 53 -5.61 -1.62 8.23
C PHE A 53 -5.59 -0.59 9.35
N ARG A 54 -4.40 -0.25 9.84
CA ARG A 54 -4.22 0.63 11.00
C ARG A 54 -3.50 1.91 10.64
N ASP A 55 -3.85 2.99 11.32
CA ASP A 55 -3.10 4.23 11.29
C ASP A 55 -1.75 4.10 12.03
N ALA A 56 -0.94 5.17 12.02
CA ALA A 56 0.35 5.19 12.71
C ALA A 56 0.23 5.06 14.24
N ALA A 57 -0.92 5.41 14.82
CA ALA A 57 -1.22 5.25 16.25
C ALA A 57 -1.74 3.84 16.60
N GLY A 58 -1.95 2.98 15.60
CA GLY A 58 -2.48 1.63 15.74
C GLY A 58 -4.01 1.55 15.76
N ALA A 59 -4.74 2.65 15.60
CA ALA A 59 -6.20 2.65 15.50
C ALA A 59 -6.64 2.12 14.13
N PRO A 60 -7.75 1.36 14.06
CA PRO A 60 -8.22 0.80 12.79
C PRO A 60 -8.77 1.90 11.88
N ILE A 61 -8.25 1.96 10.65
CA ILE A 61 -8.82 2.73 9.53
C ILE A 61 -9.99 1.94 8.93
N ASP A 62 -9.77 0.65 8.66
CA ASP A 62 -10.77 -0.27 8.12
C ASP A 62 -10.35 -1.74 8.34
N HIS A 63 -11.23 -2.69 8.04
CA HIS A 63 -10.90 -4.10 7.89
C HIS A 63 -11.12 -4.54 6.44
N GLY A 64 -10.11 -5.16 5.85
CA GLY A 64 -10.12 -5.46 4.42
C GLY A 64 -9.22 -6.61 4.03
N LEU A 65 -9.01 -6.77 2.73
CA LEU A 65 -8.12 -7.78 2.16
C LEU A 65 -6.85 -7.12 1.65
N ALA A 66 -5.69 -7.65 2.05
CA ALA A 66 -4.41 -7.32 1.44
C ALA A 66 -3.98 -8.45 0.51
N ILE A 67 -3.47 -8.10 -0.68
CA ILE A 67 -2.93 -9.04 -1.65
C ILE A 67 -1.60 -8.52 -2.19
N HIS A 68 -0.57 -9.36 -2.14
CA HIS A 68 0.74 -9.08 -2.71
C HIS A 68 0.96 -9.85 -4.01
N PHE A 69 1.34 -9.15 -5.07
CA PHE A 69 1.71 -9.71 -6.38
C PHE A 69 3.18 -9.38 -6.66
N PRO A 70 4.11 -10.33 -6.43
CA PRO A 70 5.52 -10.09 -6.69
C PRO A 70 5.80 -10.04 -8.20
N ALA A 71 6.80 -9.22 -8.57
CA ALA A 71 7.38 -9.15 -9.90
C ALA A 71 7.89 -10.53 -10.37
N PRO A 72 8.00 -10.76 -11.70
CA PRO A 72 7.51 -9.91 -12.79
C PRO A 72 6.01 -10.13 -13.10
N HIS A 73 5.34 -10.97 -12.32
CA HIS A 73 4.01 -11.50 -12.62
C HIS A 73 2.91 -10.70 -11.91
N SER A 74 2.89 -9.39 -12.17
CA SER A 74 1.90 -8.42 -11.67
C SER A 74 1.36 -7.57 -12.82
N PHE A 75 0.41 -6.67 -12.54
CA PHE A 75 -0.18 -5.79 -13.55
C PHE A 75 0.83 -4.80 -14.17
N THR A 76 1.75 -4.28 -13.38
CA THR A 76 2.76 -3.30 -13.82
C THR A 76 4.09 -3.95 -14.19
N GLY A 77 4.28 -5.23 -13.86
CA GLY A 77 5.56 -5.93 -13.98
C GLY A 77 6.49 -5.73 -12.77
N GLU A 78 6.14 -4.84 -11.84
CA GLU A 78 6.85 -4.60 -10.57
C GLU A 78 6.19 -5.38 -9.41
N ASP A 79 6.67 -5.22 -8.18
CA ASP A 79 5.89 -5.69 -7.03
C ASP A 79 4.64 -4.81 -6.90
N VAL A 80 3.50 -5.44 -6.61
CA VAL A 80 2.22 -4.76 -6.41
C VAL A 80 1.59 -5.19 -5.10
N LEU A 81 1.19 -4.22 -4.28
CA LEU A 81 0.35 -4.42 -3.12
C LEU A 81 -1.03 -3.84 -3.40
N GLU A 82 -2.08 -4.62 -3.18
CA GLU A 82 -3.46 -4.16 -3.19
C GLU A 82 -4.06 -4.21 -1.79
N LEU A 83 -4.62 -3.08 -1.35
CA LEU A 83 -5.41 -2.94 -0.14
C LEU A 83 -6.88 -2.75 -0.55
N GLN A 84 -7.69 -3.78 -0.36
CA GLN A 84 -9.11 -3.78 -0.70
C GLN A 84 -9.91 -3.47 0.56
N ALA A 85 -10.58 -2.33 0.58
CA ALA A 85 -11.29 -1.76 1.71
C ALA A 85 -12.74 -1.44 1.35
N HIS A 86 -13.55 -1.00 2.31
CA HIS A 86 -14.86 -0.43 2.01
C HIS A 86 -14.71 0.77 1.06
N GLY A 87 -15.54 0.81 0.02
CA GLY A 87 -15.43 1.79 -1.07
C GLY A 87 -15.89 3.21 -0.71
N GLY A 88 -15.74 3.63 0.54
CA GLY A 88 -15.98 4.99 0.98
C GLY A 88 -14.78 5.89 0.63
N PRO A 89 -14.98 7.05 -0.05
CA PRO A 89 -13.86 7.91 -0.45
C PRO A 89 -12.92 8.30 0.69
N VAL A 90 -13.46 8.56 1.88
CA VAL A 90 -12.66 8.92 3.08
C VAL A 90 -11.73 7.78 3.48
N VAL A 91 -12.22 6.54 3.52
CA VAL A 91 -11.41 5.36 3.86
C VAL A 91 -10.26 5.18 2.88
N LEU A 92 -10.54 5.31 1.57
CA LEU A 92 -9.52 5.15 0.54
C LEU A 92 -8.45 6.26 0.60
N GLN A 93 -8.84 7.50 0.88
CA GLN A 93 -7.89 8.60 1.07
C GLN A 93 -7.03 8.41 2.32
N LEU A 94 -7.62 7.92 3.43
CA LEU A 94 -6.87 7.59 4.64
C LEU A 94 -5.86 6.46 4.38
N LEU A 95 -6.21 5.45 3.58
CA LEU A 95 -5.29 4.38 3.20
C LEU A 95 -4.15 4.89 2.31
N VAL A 96 -4.42 5.77 1.34
CA VAL A 96 -3.37 6.41 0.53
C VAL A 96 -2.41 7.20 1.42
N ALA A 97 -2.95 8.04 2.33
CA ALA A 97 -2.14 8.80 3.27
C ALA A 97 -1.30 7.87 4.16
N ARG A 98 -1.90 6.79 4.66
CA ARG A 98 -1.21 5.81 5.49
C ARG A 98 -0.07 5.12 4.74
N CYS A 99 -0.24 4.78 3.46
CA CYS A 99 0.83 4.22 2.64
C CYS A 99 2.02 5.19 2.52
N LEU A 100 1.76 6.48 2.30
CA LEU A 100 2.80 7.51 2.22
C LEU A 100 3.55 7.64 3.55
N GLU A 101 2.82 7.74 4.67
CA GLU A 101 3.42 7.78 6.00
C GLU A 101 4.27 6.54 6.30
N ALA A 102 3.75 5.34 6.00
CA ALA A 102 4.44 4.07 6.24
C ALA A 102 5.74 3.92 5.45
N ALA A 103 5.78 4.50 4.24
CA ALA A 103 6.93 4.49 3.35
C ALA A 103 8.07 5.37 3.89
N ASP A 104 7.74 6.51 4.49
CA ASP A 104 8.69 7.46 5.06
C ASP A 104 9.21 7.06 6.46
N GLU A 105 8.49 6.17 7.17
CA GLU A 105 8.93 5.62 8.45
C GLU A 105 10.30 4.90 8.33
N ILE A 106 11.14 5.06 9.36
CA ILE A 106 12.49 4.48 9.41
C ILE A 106 12.44 3.11 10.09
N ALA A 107 13.02 2.09 9.45
CA ALA A 107 13.09 0.74 10.00
C ALA A 107 14.24 0.56 11.01
N GLY A 108 14.13 1.11 12.23
CA GLY A 108 15.13 0.94 13.30
C GLY A 108 16.31 1.92 13.26
N THR A 109 17.23 1.83 14.23
CA THR A 109 18.31 2.81 14.42
C THR A 109 19.38 2.70 13.32
N GLY A 110 19.44 3.71 12.44
CA GLY A 110 20.41 3.80 11.33
C GLY A 110 19.85 3.40 9.96
N ALA A 111 18.55 3.11 9.85
CA ALA A 111 17.94 2.61 8.62
C ALA A 111 17.47 3.70 7.65
N ALA A 112 17.27 3.29 6.40
CA ALA A 112 16.60 4.07 5.38
C ALA A 112 15.07 4.06 5.59
N PRO A 113 14.32 4.96 4.92
CA PRO A 113 12.86 4.85 4.83
C PRO A 113 12.45 3.47 4.30
N ARG A 114 11.31 2.94 4.76
CA ARG A 114 10.80 1.63 4.33
C ARG A 114 10.58 1.53 2.82
N LEU A 115 10.17 2.62 2.17
CA LEU A 115 10.06 2.66 0.71
C LEU A 115 10.36 4.09 0.22
N ARG A 116 11.59 4.30 -0.25
CA ARG A 116 12.03 5.64 -0.66
C ARG A 116 11.29 6.12 -1.92
N GLY A 117 10.77 7.35 -1.85
CA GLY A 117 10.25 8.05 -3.02
C GLY A 117 8.84 7.62 -3.42
N LEU A 118 8.08 6.95 -2.53
CA LEU A 118 6.67 6.67 -2.77
C LEU A 118 5.92 7.98 -3.00
N ARG A 119 5.15 8.04 -4.09
CA ARG A 119 4.35 9.22 -4.45
C ARG A 119 2.97 8.81 -4.95
N VAL A 120 2.04 9.75 -4.95
CA VAL A 120 0.75 9.55 -5.59
C VAL A 120 0.94 9.53 -7.12
N ALA A 121 0.23 8.61 -7.80
CA ALA A 121 0.22 8.52 -9.26
C ALA A 121 -0.56 9.67 -9.91
#